data_AF-A0A0B8QEN8-F1
#
_entry.id   AF-A0A0B8QEN8-F1
#
_cell.length_a   1.000
_cell.length_b   1.000
_cell.length_c   1.000
_cell.angle_alpha   90.00
_cell.angle_beta   90.00
_cell.angle_gamma   90.00
#
_symmetry.space_group_name_H-M   'P 1'
#
loop_
_entity.id
_entity.type
_entity.pdbx_description
1 polymer ?
#
loop_
_entity_poly.entity_id
_entity_poly.type
_entity_poly.pdbx_seq_one_letter_code
_entity_poly.pdbx_strand_id
1 'polypeptide(L)'
;MKAVGETEPEQVVSGTTDALVSLQVSELGEYTVRVTGRVDGALEQANYEFSVITEQGDIEYDYLYPEGFGNYVAGDVVKFEGEGIYECYGPWAAHCNDEAFLPGVASDPNWVEQQWRKLD
;
A
#
# COMPACT_ATOMS: atom_id res chain seq x y z
N MET A 1 48.55 -32.91 35.19
CA MET A 1 47.57 -32.23 34.29
C MET A 1 46.33 -31.99 35.14
N LYS A 2 46.05 -30.74 35.52
CA LYS A 2 44.82 -30.36 36.24
C LYS A 2 43.92 -29.63 35.25
N ALA A 3 42.66 -30.06 35.18
CA ALA A 3 41.66 -29.57 34.24
C ALA A 3 41.44 -28.06 34.39
N VAL A 4 41.38 -27.39 33.24
CA VAL A 4 40.99 -25.99 33.09
C VAL A 4 39.49 -25.91 33.37
N GLY A 5 39.10 -24.99 34.26
CA GLY A 5 37.70 -24.74 34.59
C GLY A 5 36.95 -24.23 33.37
N GLU A 6 35.94 -24.99 32.97
CA GLU A 6 34.96 -24.61 31.96
C GLU A 6 34.11 -23.47 32.56
N THR A 7 34.19 -22.28 31.98
CA THR A 7 33.25 -21.19 32.25
C THR A 7 31.89 -21.60 31.72
N GLU A 8 30.93 -21.75 32.63
CA GLU A 8 29.53 -22.07 32.34
C GLU A 8 28.97 -21.08 31.30
N PRO A 9 28.31 -21.55 30.22
CA PRO A 9 27.78 -20.65 29.20
C PRO A 9 26.65 -19.79 29.77
N GLU A 10 26.77 -18.48 29.57
CA GLU A 10 25.77 -17.47 29.92
C GLU A 10 24.40 -17.92 29.40
N GLN A 11 23.48 -18.25 30.31
CA GLN A 11 22.16 -18.74 29.93
C GLN A 11 21.37 -17.60 29.30
N VAL A 12 21.28 -17.60 27.98
CA VAL A 12 20.32 -16.77 27.25
C VAL A 12 18.92 -17.27 27.60
N VAL A 13 18.26 -16.59 28.53
CA VAL A 13 16.85 -16.86 28.86
C VAL A 13 16.01 -16.41 27.67
N SER A 14 15.64 -17.34 26.80
CA SER A 14 14.61 -17.10 25.80
C SER A 14 13.25 -17.03 26.50
N GLY A 15 12.80 -15.81 26.77
CA GLY A 15 11.47 -15.53 27.30
C GLY A 15 10.70 -14.65 26.34
N THR A 16 9.42 -14.96 26.12
CA THR A 16 8.48 -14.04 25.45
C THR A 16 7.68 -13.33 26.54
N THR A 17 7.68 -11.99 26.50
CA THR A 17 6.79 -11.17 27.34
C THR A 17 5.79 -10.49 26.42
N ASP A 18 4.52 -10.84 26.55
CA ASP A 18 3.44 -10.24 25.77
C ASP A 18 2.86 -9.03 26.51
N ALA A 19 3.03 -7.84 25.94
CA ALA A 19 2.36 -6.62 26.39
C ALA A 19 1.70 -5.95 25.18
N LEU A 20 0.39 -5.74 25.25
CA LEU A 20 -0.36 -5.05 24.19
C LEU A 20 -0.13 -3.55 24.32
N VAL A 21 0.36 -2.93 23.25
CA VAL A 21 0.48 -1.48 23.10
C VAL A 21 -0.49 -1.03 22.02
N SER A 22 -1.42 -0.13 22.37
CA SER A 22 -2.35 0.47 21.41
C SER A 22 -1.92 1.90 21.09
N LEU A 23 -1.71 2.17 19.80
CA LEU A 23 -1.35 3.49 19.28
C LEU A 23 -2.52 3.98 18.42
N GLN A 24 -2.96 5.20 18.64
CA GLN A 24 -3.88 5.89 17.74
C GLN A 24 -3.09 6.88 16.90
N VAL A 25 -3.17 6.73 15.59
CA VAL A 25 -2.51 7.60 14.62
C VAL A 25 -3.60 8.34 13.86
N SER A 26 -3.54 9.68 13.87
CA SER A 26 -4.60 10.55 13.32
C SER A 26 -4.31 11.08 11.93
N GLU A 27 -3.11 10.85 11.41
CA GLU A 27 -2.63 11.40 10.14
C GLU A 27 -2.01 10.29 9.30
N LEU A 28 -1.88 10.56 8.01
CA LEU A 28 -1.16 9.69 7.10
C LEU A 28 0.34 10.00 7.18
N GLY A 29 1.18 8.99 7.01
CA GLY A 29 2.62 9.16 6.95
C GLY A 29 3.41 7.94 7.38
N GLU A 30 4.71 8.13 7.45
CA GLU A 30 5.68 7.15 7.94
C GLU A 30 5.87 7.32 9.45
N TYR A 31 5.82 6.21 10.18
CA TYR A 31 5.92 6.21 11.64
C TYR A 31 7.01 5.25 12.11
N THR A 32 7.72 5.65 13.16
CA THR A 32 8.69 4.81 13.86
C THR A 32 8.28 4.65 15.32
N VAL A 33 7.93 3.43 15.73
CA VAL A 33 7.78 3.07 17.15
C VAL A 33 9.14 2.72 17.71
N ARG A 34 9.57 3.47 18.72
CA ARG A 34 10.77 3.17 19.49
C ARG A 34 10.39 2.47 20.78
N VAL A 35 10.80 1.21 20.92
CA VAL A 35 10.62 0.41 22.13
C VAL A 35 11.93 0.43 22.90
N THR A 36 11.90 0.86 24.16
CA THR A 36 13.07 0.82 25.05
C THR A 36 12.83 -0.15 26.20
N GLY A 37 13.81 -1.03 26.44
CA GLY A 37 13.83 -1.97 27.54
C GLY A 37 14.99 -1.67 28.47
N ARG A 38 14.91 -2.17 29.71
CA ARG A 38 16.09 -2.28 30.57
C ARG A 38 16.39 -3.74 30.83
N VAL A 39 17.63 -4.13 30.54
CA VAL A 39 18.15 -5.48 30.81
C VAL A 39 19.38 -5.29 31.69
N ASP A 40 19.34 -5.80 32.93
CA ASP A 40 20.44 -5.71 33.91
C ASP A 40 21.02 -4.30 34.11
N GLY A 41 20.17 -3.27 33.99
CA GLY A 41 20.53 -1.86 34.17
C GLY A 41 21.01 -1.15 32.90
N ALA A 42 21.28 -1.89 31.81
CA ALA A 42 21.53 -1.33 30.48
C ALA A 42 20.20 -0.96 29.79
N LEU A 43 20.21 0.10 28.98
CA LEU A 43 19.08 0.49 28.13
C LEU A 43 19.24 -0.18 26.77
N GLU A 44 18.27 -1.01 26.41
CA GLU A 44 18.15 -1.62 25.09
C GLU A 44 17.07 -0.91 24.27
N GLN A 45 17.23 -0.84 22.95
CA GLN A 45 16.27 -0.18 22.06
C GLN A 45 16.01 -1.02 20.81
N ALA A 46 14.73 -1.11 20.43
CA ALA A 46 14.28 -1.60 19.13
C ALA A 46 13.44 -0.52 18.43
N ASN A 47 13.51 -0.47 17.11
CA ASN A 47 12.69 0.40 16.28
C ASN A 47 11.79 -0.46 15.38
N TYR A 48 10.54 -0.06 15.25
CA TYR A 48 9.57 -0.64 14.33
C TYR A 48 9.03 0.46 13.44
N GLU A 49 9.15 0.27 12.14
CA GLU A 49 8.71 1.24 11.15
C GLU A 49 7.40 0.74 10.52
N PHE A 50 6.42 1.63 10.38
CA PHE A 50 5.16 1.34 9.71
C PHE A 50 4.60 2.60 9.05
N SER A 51 3.85 2.41 7.97
CA SER A 51 3.22 3.49 7.21
C SER A 51 1.71 3.48 7.45
N VAL A 52 1.13 4.64 7.69
CA VAL A 52 -0.32 4.85 7.64
C VAL A 52 -0.61 5.60 6.35
N ILE A 53 -1.20 4.91 5.39
CA ILE A 53 -1.67 5.51 4.14
C ILE A 53 -3.19 5.64 4.19
N THR A 54 -3.79 6.47 3.34
CA THR A 54 -5.22 6.36 3.12
C THR A 54 -5.49 4.93 2.69
N GLU A 55 -6.46 4.26 3.31
CA GLU A 55 -7.26 3.33 2.53
C GLU A 55 -7.92 4.23 1.48
N GLN A 56 -7.29 4.35 0.30
CA GLN A 56 -8.03 4.68 -0.91
C GLN A 56 -9.07 3.58 -0.96
N GLY A 57 -10.27 3.87 -0.43
CA GLY A 57 -11.33 2.87 -0.31
C GLY A 57 -11.38 2.17 -1.64
N ASP A 58 -11.10 0.86 -1.65
CA ASP A 58 -10.91 0.10 -2.88
C ASP A 58 -12.13 0.36 -3.76
N ILE A 59 -11.99 1.26 -4.72
CA ILE A 59 -12.92 1.35 -5.82
C ILE A 59 -12.62 0.06 -6.57
N GLU A 60 -13.47 -0.94 -6.35
CA GLU A 60 -13.38 -2.20 -7.07
C GLU A 60 -13.34 -1.87 -8.56
N TYR A 61 -12.28 -2.31 -9.21
CA TYR A 61 -12.08 -2.14 -10.64
C TYR A 61 -12.26 -3.50 -11.31
N ASP A 62 -12.99 -3.50 -12.41
CA ASP A 62 -13.24 -4.68 -13.24
C ASP A 62 -11.97 -5.08 -14.01
N TYR A 63 -11.15 -4.10 -14.38
CA TYR A 63 -9.93 -4.29 -15.16
C TYR A 63 -8.77 -3.44 -14.67
N LEU A 64 -7.57 -4.00 -14.71
CA LEU A 64 -6.32 -3.24 -14.59
C LEU A 64 -5.82 -2.96 -16.01
N TYR A 65 -5.80 -1.70 -16.46
CA TYR A 65 -5.33 -1.39 -17.80
C TYR A 65 -3.88 -1.87 -18.02
N PRO A 66 -3.53 -2.52 -19.14
CA PRO A 66 -4.35 -2.78 -20.35
C PRO A 66 -5.09 -4.12 -20.40
N GLU A 67 -5.26 -4.82 -19.27
CA GLU A 67 -6.03 -6.07 -19.24
C GLU A 67 -7.48 -5.84 -19.67
N GLY A 68 -8.00 -6.68 -20.56
CA GLY A 68 -9.38 -6.52 -21.06
C GLY A 68 -9.55 -5.45 -22.14
N PHE A 69 -8.50 -4.71 -22.52
CA PHE A 69 -8.56 -3.71 -23.58
C PHE A 69 -9.15 -4.30 -24.88
N GLY A 70 -10.11 -3.59 -25.47
CA GLY A 70 -10.95 -4.08 -26.57
C GLY A 70 -12.31 -4.62 -26.13
N ASN A 71 -12.52 -4.86 -24.84
CA ASN A 71 -13.75 -5.43 -24.29
C ASN A 71 -14.45 -4.53 -23.26
N TYR A 72 -13.94 -3.32 -23.01
CA TYR A 72 -14.56 -2.42 -22.05
C TYR A 72 -15.93 -1.98 -22.56
N VAL A 73 -16.93 -2.03 -21.68
CA VAL A 73 -18.28 -1.55 -21.94
C VAL A 73 -18.63 -0.40 -20.98
N ALA A 74 -19.70 0.34 -21.31
CA ALA A 74 -20.19 1.38 -20.43
C ALA A 74 -20.56 0.81 -19.05
N GLY A 75 -19.99 1.38 -17.99
CA GLY A 75 -20.12 0.95 -16.60
C GLY A 75 -18.88 0.25 -16.06
N ASP A 76 -17.96 -0.21 -16.92
CA ASP A 76 -16.75 -0.89 -16.47
C ASP A 76 -15.81 0.10 -15.77
N VAL A 77 -15.26 -0.33 -14.64
CA VAL A 77 -14.28 0.42 -13.87
C VAL A 77 -12.88 -0.10 -14.20
N VAL A 78 -12.02 0.78 -14.69
CA VAL A 78 -10.67 0.46 -15.14
C VAL A 78 -9.65 1.26 -14.33
N LYS A 79 -8.71 0.55 -13.72
CA LYS A 79 -7.57 1.16 -13.03
C LYS A 79 -6.43 1.42 -14.02
N PHE A 80 -6.05 2.68 -14.17
CA PHE A 80 -4.88 3.10 -14.93
C PHE A 80 -3.72 3.33 -13.95
N GLU A 81 -2.66 2.52 -14.04
CA GLU A 81 -1.50 2.66 -13.17
C GLU A 81 -0.88 4.07 -13.28
N GLY A 82 -0.79 4.77 -12.15
CA GLY A 82 -0.24 6.13 -12.07
C GLY A 82 -1.23 7.27 -12.39
N GLU A 83 -2.36 6.98 -13.05
CA GLU A 83 -3.34 8.00 -13.45
C GLU A 83 -4.61 8.00 -12.58
N GLY A 84 -4.97 6.85 -12.02
CA GLY A 84 -6.14 6.69 -11.15
C GLY A 84 -7.14 5.65 -11.65
N ILE A 85 -8.35 5.66 -11.09
CA ILE A 85 -9.44 4.75 -11.40
C ILE A 85 -10.51 5.50 -12.19
N TYR A 86 -10.89 4.95 -13.35
CA TYR A 86 -11.80 5.58 -14.29
C TYR A 86 -12.92 4.62 -14.66
N GLU A 87 -14.14 5.14 -14.75
CA GLU A 87 -15.29 4.41 -15.27
C GLU A 87 -15.47 4.74 -16.75
N CYS A 88 -15.56 3.71 -17.58
CA CYS A 88 -16.00 3.87 -18.97
C CYS A 88 -17.47 4.24 -18.97
N TYR A 89 -17.85 5.40 -19.49
CA TYR A 89 -19.21 5.91 -19.35
C TYR A 89 -19.72 6.67 -20.58
N GLY A 90 -21.02 6.93 -20.56
CA GLY A 90 -21.65 7.82 -21.53
C GLY A 90 -21.83 7.23 -22.94
N PRO A 91 -22.30 8.05 -23.89
CA PRO A 91 -22.58 7.60 -25.26
C PRO A 91 -21.31 7.33 -26.09
N TRP A 92 -20.15 7.75 -25.59
CA TRP A 92 -18.85 7.56 -26.23
C TRP A 92 -18.08 6.36 -25.67
N ALA A 93 -18.71 5.52 -24.84
CA ALA A 93 -18.07 4.34 -24.25
C ALA A 93 -17.40 3.38 -25.26
N ALA A 94 -17.84 3.37 -26.52
CA ALA A 94 -17.17 2.62 -27.58
C ALA A 94 -15.69 3.04 -27.77
N HIS A 95 -15.35 4.29 -27.43
CA HIS A 95 -14.01 4.85 -27.51
C HIS A 95 -13.15 4.58 -26.27
N CYS A 96 -13.67 3.93 -25.22
CA CYS A 96 -12.84 3.46 -24.11
C CYS A 96 -11.80 2.43 -24.55
N ASN A 97 -12.02 1.78 -25.69
CA ASN A 97 -11.12 0.79 -26.28
C ASN A 97 -10.19 1.37 -27.36
N ASP A 98 -10.11 2.70 -27.48
CA ASP A 98 -9.23 3.39 -28.43
C ASP A 98 -8.05 4.00 -27.69
N GLU A 99 -6.82 3.58 -28.04
CA GLU A 99 -5.59 4.02 -27.35
C GLU A 99 -5.36 5.54 -27.41
N ALA A 100 -5.89 6.18 -28.45
CA ALA A 100 -5.78 7.64 -28.65
C ALA A 100 -6.54 8.46 -27.62
N PHE A 101 -7.42 7.84 -26.83
CA PHE A 101 -8.34 8.53 -25.92
C PHE A 101 -8.17 8.12 -24.45
N LEU A 102 -7.04 7.50 -24.14
CA LEU A 102 -6.70 7.10 -22.78
C LEU A 102 -6.21 8.31 -21.96
N PRO A 103 -6.46 8.31 -20.64
CA PRO A 103 -5.79 9.22 -19.71
C PRO A 103 -4.27 9.20 -19.93
N GLY A 104 -3.64 10.38 -19.99
CA GLY A 104 -2.20 10.53 -20.24
C GLY A 104 -1.74 10.40 -21.70
N VAL A 105 -2.56 9.83 -22.61
CA VAL A 105 -2.24 9.70 -24.05
C VAL A 105 -3.00 10.71 -24.89
N ALA A 106 -4.27 10.95 -24.56
CA ALA A 106 -5.12 11.83 -25.34
C ALA A 106 -4.56 13.25 -25.41
N SER A 107 -4.53 13.81 -26.62
CA SER A 107 -4.06 15.18 -26.84
C SER A 107 -5.03 16.24 -26.29
N ASP A 108 -6.33 15.93 -26.23
CA ASP A 108 -7.35 16.81 -25.65
C ASP A 108 -7.96 16.17 -24.40
N PRO A 109 -7.70 16.71 -23.20
CA PRO A 109 -8.24 16.16 -21.95
C PRO A 109 -9.77 16.27 -21.86
N ASN A 110 -10.39 17.26 -22.53
CA ASN A 110 -11.86 17.37 -22.56
C ASN A 110 -12.50 16.20 -23.33
N TRP A 111 -11.72 15.54 -24.17
CA TRP A 111 -12.17 14.36 -24.91
C TRP A 111 -12.07 13.10 -24.06
N VAL A 112 -11.06 12.96 -23.20
CA VAL A 112 -10.98 11.87 -22.21
C VAL A 112 -12.21 11.87 -21.31
N GLU A 113 -12.57 13.05 -20.80
CA GLU A 113 -13.71 13.24 -19.90
C GLU A 113 -15.07 12.93 -20.55
N GLN A 114 -15.18 12.65 -21.86
CA GLN A 114 -16.46 12.29 -22.50
C GLN A 114 -16.80 10.79 -22.38
N GLN A 115 -15.79 9.94 -22.21
CA GLN A 115 -15.95 8.49 -22.08
C GLN A 115 -15.28 7.91 -20.84
N TRP A 116 -14.36 8.64 -20.20
CA TRP A 116 -13.73 8.23 -18.95
C TRP A 116 -14.11 9.19 -17.83
N ARG A 117 -14.82 8.68 -16.82
CA ARG A 117 -15.16 9.43 -15.62
C ARG A 117 -14.19 9.02 -14.52
N LYS A 118 -13.35 9.94 -14.07
CA LYS A 118 -12.47 9.70 -12.92
C LYS A 118 -13.30 9.49 -11.65
N LEU A 119 -12.95 8.47 -10.87
CA LEU A 119 -13.66 8.10 -9.64
C LEU A 119 -12.88 8.41 -8.35
N ASP A 120 -11.55 8.63 -8.43
CA ASP A 120 -10.67 8.98 -7.31
C ASP A 120 -10.23 10.46 -7.28
#